data_AF-A0A261GLG2-F1
#
_entry.id   AF-A0A261GLG2-F1
#
_cell.length_a   1.000
_cell.length_b   1.000
_cell.length_c   1.000
_cell.angle_alpha   90.00
_cell.angle_beta   90.00
_cell.angle_gamma   90.00
#
_symmetry.space_group_name_H-M   'P 1'
#
loop_
_entity.id
_entity.type
_entity.pdbx_description
1 polymer ?
#
loop_
_entity_poly.entity_id
_entity_poly.type
_entity_poly.pdbx_seq_one_letter_code
_entity_poly.pdbx_strand_id
1 'polypeptide(L)' 'MAIKTLGVDLGKSGCYIVGQDQFGNQVTAKRLSNRKFAEFLAQLPPCRGAERDGVKPYI' A
#
# COMPACT_ATOMS: atom_id res chain seq x y z
N MET A 1 14.30 -3.16 -5.75
CA MET A 1 12.96 -3.50 -6.31
C MET A 1 11.97 -2.47 -5.79
N ALA A 2 11.26 -1.76 -6.66
CA ALA A 2 10.34 -0.67 -6.28
C ALA A 2 8.89 -1.17 -6.27
N ILE A 3 8.14 -0.80 -5.23
CA ILE A 3 6.70 -1.02 -5.17
C ILE A 3 6.04 -0.06 -6.17
N LYS A 4 5.33 -0.61 -7.16
CA LYS A 4 4.62 0.19 -8.18
C LYS A 4 3.15 0.38 -7.83
N THR A 5 2.55 -0.64 -7.23
CA THR A 5 1.17 -0.65 -6.77
C THR A 5 1.13 -1.06 -5.31
N LEU A 6 0.41 -0.29 -4.48
CA LEU A 6 0.18 -0.63 -3.08
C LEU A 6 -1.30 -0.90 -2.85
N GLY A 7 -1.64 -2.16 -2.55
CA GLY A 7 -2.94 -2.57 -2.03
C GLY A 7 -3.01 -2.34 -0.53
N VAL A 8 -4.09 -1.73 -0.06
CA VAL A 8 -4.31 -1.42 1.36
C VAL A 8 -5.68 -1.93 1.79
N ASP A 9 -5.71 -2.65 2.91
CA ASP A 9 -6.92 -3.04 3.63
C ASP A 9 -6.90 -2.33 4.99
N LEU A 10 -7.85 -1.40 5.17
CA LEU A 10 -7.95 -0.58 6.37
C LEU A 10 -8.87 -1.24 7.39
N GLY A 11 -8.30 -1.66 8.52
CA GLY A 11 -9.04 -2.12 9.68
C GLY A 11 -9.12 -1.06 10.79
N LYS A 12 -9.99 -1.31 11.77
CA LYS A 12 -10.25 -0.38 12.89
C LYS A 12 -9.00 0.02 13.69
N SER A 13 -8.05 -0.90 13.87
CA SER A 13 -6.87 -0.72 14.73
C SER A 13 -5.54 -0.84 13.98
N GLY A 14 -5.59 -1.01 12.66
CA GLY A 14 -4.42 -1.23 11.84
C GLY A 14 -4.80 -1.65 10.42
N CYS A 15 -3.83 -1.62 9.53
CA CYS A 15 -4.02 -1.93 8.13
C CYS A 15 -3.15 -3.11 7.70
N TYR A 16 -3.61 -3.83 6.69
CA TYR A 16 -2.80 -4.79 5.97
C TYR A 16 -2.40 -4.20 4.63
N ILE A 17 -1.11 -4.27 4.30
CA ILE A 17 -0.59 -3.72 3.05
C ILE A 17 0.04 -4.82 2.21
N VAL A 18 -0.16 -4.71 0.90
CA VAL A 18 0.42 -5.59 -0.12
C VAL A 18 1.03 -4.72 -1.20
N GLY A 19 2.34 -4.77 -1.36
CA GLY A 19 3.05 -4.07 -2.43
C GLY A 19 3.34 -5.02 -3.58
N GLN A 20 3.09 -4.56 -4.80
CA GLN A 20 3.37 -5.29 -6.03
C GLN A 20 4.39 -4.53 -6.90
N ASP A 21 5.21 -5.27 -7.63
CA ASP A 21 6.10 -4.72 -8.65
C ASP A 21 5.32 -4.37 -9.94
N GLN A 22 6.04 -3.97 -10.98
CA GLN A 22 5.46 -3.63 -12.28
C GLN A 22 4.85 -4.80 -13.05
N PHE A 23 5.15 -6.04 -12.66
CA PHE A 23 4.63 -7.27 -13.26
C PHE A 23 3.45 -7.85 -12.45
N GLY A 24 3.06 -7.18 -11.36
CA GLY A 24 2.02 -7.65 -10.44
C GLY A 24 2.51 -8.66 -9.41
N ASN A 25 3.82 -8.93 -9.34
CA ASN A 25 4.35 -9.84 -8.33
C ASN A 25 4.36 -9.16 -6.97
N GLN A 26 3.92 -9.89 -5.95
CA GLN A 26 3.97 -9.42 -4.57
C GLN A 26 5.42 -9.31 -4.10
N VAL A 27 5.85 -8.09 -3.77
CA VAL A 27 7.20 -7.81 -3.22
C VAL A 27 7.17 -7.46 -1.73
N THR A 28 6.00 -7.10 -1.19
CA THR A 28 5.84 -6.91 0.26
C THR A 28 4.44 -7.28 0.73
N ALA A 29 4.35 -7.81 1.95
CA ALA A 29 3.11 -8.05 2.66
C ALA A 29 3.36 -7.81 4.15
N LYS A 30 2.65 -6.87 4.77
CA LYS A 30 2.82 -6.61 6.20
C LYS A 30 1.57 -6.00 6.82
N ARG A 31 1.40 -6.23 8.12
CA ARG A 31 0.39 -5.57 8.93
C ARG A 31 1.03 -4.41 9.69
N LEU A 32 0.41 -3.26 9.65
CA LEU A 32 0.89 -2.04 10.30
C LEU A 32 -0.20 -1.47 11.20
N SER A 33 0.18 -0.75 12.25
CA SER A 33 -0.74 0.16 12.92
C SER A 33 -0.97 1.38 12.04
N ASN A 34 -2.08 2.09 12.23
CA ASN A 34 -2.40 3.28 11.43
C ASN A 34 -1.30 4.35 11.50
N ARG A 35 -0.62 4.48 12.65
CA ARG A 35 0.53 5.38 12.79
C ARG A 35 1.71 4.95 11.92
N LYS A 36 2.08 3.66 11.98
CA LYS A 36 3.18 3.12 11.17
C LYS A 36 2.85 3.09 9.68
N PHE A 37 1.56 3.06 9.33
CA PHE A 37 1.12 3.15 7.93
C PHE A 37 1.44 4.52 7.33
N ALA A 38 1.14 5.61 8.05
CA ALA A 38 1.51 6.96 7.60
C ALA A 38 3.03 7.11 7.44
N GLU A 39 3.82 6.61 8.40
CA GLU A 39 5.29 6.60 8.32
C GLU A 39 5.80 5.77 7.14
N PHE A 40 5.14 4.64 6.84
CA PHE A 40 5.47 3.78 5.71
C PHE A 40 5.16 4.45 4.36
N LEU A 41 4.02 5.13 4.24
CA LEU A 41 3.66 5.88 3.04
C LEU A 41 4.65 7.02 2.75
N ALA A 42 5.13 7.71 3.79
CA ALA A 42 6.11 8.78 3.63
C ALA A 42 7.50 8.30 3.15
N GLN A 43 7.85 7.04 3.42
CA GLN A 43 9.12 6.43 3.01
C GLN A 43 9.04 5.74 1.65
N LEU A 44 7.83 5.55 1.12
CA LEU A 44 7.66 4.94 -0.20
C LEU A 44 8.09 5.93 -1.28
N PRO A 45 8.90 5.50 -2.26
CA PRO A 45 9.08 6.27 -3.48
C PRO A 45 7.72 6.46 -4.17
N PRO A 46 7.54 7.49 -5.01
CA PRO A 46 6.27 7.74 -5.70
C PRO A 46 5.70 6.47 -6.34
N CYS A 47 4.60 5.97 -5.80
CA CYS A 47 3.95 4.73 -6.23
C CYS A 47 2.44 4.94 -6.36
N ARG A 48 1.78 4.20 -7.24
CA ARG A 48 0.31 4.31 -7.40
C ARG A 48 -0.39 3.62 -6.25
N GLY A 49 -1.26 4.35 -5.54
CA GLY A 49 -2.14 3.77 -4.54
C GLY A 49 -3.29 3.01 -5.21
N ALA A 50 -3.56 1.79 -4.75
CA ALA A 50 -4.74 1.01 -5.15
C ALA A 50 -5.54 0.67 -3.88
N GLU A 51 -6.68 1.33 -3.71
CA GLU A 51 -7.65 0.99 -2.67
C GLU A 51 -8.61 -0.08 -3.23
N ARG A 52 -8.80 -1.20 -2.52
CA ARG A 52 -9.81 -2.19 -2.89
C ARG A 52 -11.17 -1.72 -2.39
N ASP A 53 -11.81 -0.82 -3.16
CA ASP A 53 -13.21 -0.86 -3.59
C ASP A 53 -13.56 0.42 -4.38
N GLY A 54 -13.73 0.31 -5.70
CA GLY A 54 -14.54 1.24 -6.50
C GLY A 54 -14.10 2.71 -6.74
N VAL A 55 -13.03 3.24 -6.14
CA VAL A 55 -12.67 4.67 -6.30
C VAL A 55 -11.30 4.86 -6.97
N LYS A 56 -11.25 5.82 -7.90
CA LYS A 56 -10.10 6.12 -8.79
C LYS A 56 -8.80 6.36 -8.00
N PRO A 57 -7.64 6.01 -8.59
CA PRO A 57 -6.33 6.23 -7.97
C PRO A 57 -6.16 7.72 -7.62
N TYR A 58 -5.57 7.99 -6.46
CA TYR A 58 -5.07 9.32 -6.13
C TYR A 58 -3.98 9.69 -7.13
N ILE A 59 -4.28 10.68 -7.97
CA ILE A 59 -3.36 11.42 -8.84
C ILE A 59 -3.14 12.79 -8.22
#